data_AF-A0AAP0DFH3-F1
#
_entry.id   AF-A0AAP0DFH3-F1
#
_cell.length_a   1.000
_cell.length_b   1.000
_cell.length_c   1.000
_cell.angle_alpha   90.00
_cell.angle_beta   90.00
_cell.angle_gamma   90.00
#
_symmetry.space_group_name_H-M   'P 1'
#
loop_
_entity.id
_entity.type
_entity.pdbx_description
1 polymer ?
#
loop_
_entity_poly.entity_id
_entity_poly.type
_entity_poly.pdbx_seq_one_letter_code
_entity_poly.pdbx_strand_id
1 'polypeptide(L)'
;MIFSPTYYLSLFRAPGYIIKELERLRKNFFWGNTPSHKKIPWVAWCRITAPKGNGGLGTGSLRAANLALISKWGWRFKMNNSAIWASVIQAIHSSNRIHDISNDGIDF
;
A
#
# COMPACT_ATOMS: atom_id res chain seq x y z
N MET A 1 21.35 1.19 -4.18
CA MET A 1 20.26 0.36 -3.63
C MET A 1 18.97 1.17 -3.70
N ILE A 2 18.20 1.02 -4.78
CA ILE A 2 17.03 1.86 -5.05
C ILE A 2 15.85 1.30 -4.27
N PHE A 3 15.45 1.97 -3.19
CA PHE A 3 14.21 1.67 -2.47
C PHE A 3 13.03 1.93 -3.42
N SER A 4 12.56 0.87 -4.09
CA SER A 4 11.42 0.95 -4.99
C SER A 4 10.17 1.37 -4.18
N PRO A 5 9.40 2.38 -4.61
CA PRO A 5 8.19 2.84 -3.91
C PRO A 5 7.15 1.72 -3.70
N THR A 6 7.24 0.66 -4.50
CA THR A 6 6.46 -0.58 -4.36
C THR A 6 6.66 -1.25 -3.00
N TYR A 7 7.85 -1.15 -2.41
CA TYR A 7 8.16 -1.74 -1.12
C TYR A 7 7.35 -1.10 0.00
N TYR A 8 7.36 0.24 0.06
CA TYR A 8 6.60 1.00 1.06
C TYR A 8 5.08 0.81 0.94
N LEU A 9 4.56 0.77 -0.29
CA LEU A 9 3.13 0.48 -0.56
C LEU A 9 2.73 -0.95 -0.16
N SER A 10 3.69 -1.85 -0.01
CA SER A 10 3.43 -3.24 0.37
C SER A 10 3.47 -3.46 1.88
N LEU A 11 4.23 -2.64 2.61
CA LEU A 11 4.38 -2.73 4.05
C LEU A 11 3.32 -1.92 4.80
N PHE A 12 2.96 -0.74 4.30
CA PHE A 12 2.09 0.19 5.01
C PHE A 12 0.80 0.43 4.26
N ARG A 13 -0.29 0.61 5.02
CA ARG A 13 -1.53 1.15 4.47
C ARG A 13 -1.30 2.60 4.09
N ALA A 14 -1.11 2.86 2.81
CA ALA A 14 -0.89 4.21 2.32
C ALA A 14 -2.08 5.13 2.68
N PRO A 15 -1.83 6.30 3.29
CA PRO A 15 -2.87 7.31 3.52
C PRO A 15 -3.51 7.72 2.19
N GLY A 16 -4.81 8.01 2.20
CA GLY A 16 -5.53 8.41 0.99
C GLY A 16 -4.91 9.62 0.27
N TYR A 17 -4.30 10.54 1.03
CA TYR A 17 -3.56 11.67 0.50
C TYR A 17 -2.33 11.25 -0.33
N ILE A 18 -1.52 10.31 0.17
CA ILE A 18 -0.33 9.81 -0.54
C ILE A 18 -0.72 9.09 -1.82
N ILE A 19 -1.80 8.30 -1.77
CA ILE A 19 -2.36 7.64 -2.96
C ILE A 19 -2.77 8.69 -4.00
N LYS A 20 -3.45 9.76 -3.58
CA LYS A 20 -3.89 10.85 -4.46
C LYS A 20 -2.70 11.59 -5.09
N GLU A 21 -1.66 11.88 -4.31
CA GLU A 21 -0.43 12.49 -4.83
C GLU A 21 0.31 11.59 -5.81
N LEU A 22 0.40 10.28 -5.53
CA LEU A 22 1.05 9.36 -6.47
C LEU A 22 0.24 9.20 -7.76
N GLU A 23 -1.10 9.20 -7.67
CA GLU A 23 -1.96 9.25 -8.85
C GLU A 23 -1.80 10.56 -9.63
N ARG A 24 -1.62 11.71 -8.94
CA ARG A 24 -1.32 13.00 -9.57
C ARG A 24 0.02 12.96 -10.30
N LEU A 25 1.05 12.38 -9.69
CA LEU A 25 2.35 12.20 -10.32
C LEU A 25 2.27 11.29 -11.55
N ARG A 26 1.55 10.16 -11.44
CA ARG A 26 1.31 9.23 -12.56
C ARG A 26 0.55 9.90 -13.70
N LYS A 27 -0.45 10.74 -13.39
CA LYS A 27 -1.18 11.59 -14.35
C LYS A 27 -0.26 12.57 -15.05
N ASN A 28 0.56 13.29 -14.28
CA ASN A 28 1.50 14.27 -14.81
C ASN A 28 2.55 13.63 -15.71
N PHE A 29 3.06 12.45 -15.33
CA PHE A 29 3.98 11.68 -16.15
C PHE A 29 3.34 11.24 -17.47
N PHE A 30 2.12 10.68 -17.41
CA PHE A 30 1.43 10.17 -18.60
C PHE A 30 1.04 11.29 -19.58
N TRP A 31 0.59 12.42 -19.06
CA TRP A 31 0.18 13.56 -19.89
C TRP A 31 1.30 14.59 -20.15
N GLY A 32 2.51 14.36 -19.63
CA GLY A 32 3.64 15.28 -19.80
C GLY A 32 3.34 16.69 -19.29
N ASN A 33 2.67 16.78 -18.13
CA ASN A 33 2.19 18.04 -17.58
C ASN A 33 3.33 18.73 -16.82
N THR A 34 3.88 19.79 -17.39
CA THR A 34 4.98 20.60 -16.82
C THR A 34 4.39 21.83 -16.13
N PRO A 35 4.99 22.41 -15.06
CA PRO A 35 4.43 23.59 -14.38
C PRO A 35 4.13 24.77 -15.32
N SER A 36 4.88 24.88 -16.42
CA SER A 36 4.77 25.92 -17.45
C SER A 36 3.73 25.63 -18.55
N HIS A 37 3.38 24.36 -18.79
CA HIS A 37 2.48 23.98 -19.89
C HIS A 37 1.52 22.88 -19.42
N LYS A 38 0.25 23.28 -19.22
CA LYS A 38 -0.81 22.32 -18.93
C LYS A 38 -1.31 21.69 -20.23
N LYS A 39 -1.03 20.41 -20.47
CA LYS A 39 -1.67 19.66 -21.57
C LYS A 39 -3.06 19.24 -21.13
N ILE A 40 -4.07 19.54 -21.96
CA ILE A 40 -5.46 19.18 -21.67
C ILE A 40 -5.58 17.65 -21.79
N PRO A 41 -5.96 16.94 -20.72
CA PRO A 41 -6.17 15.50 -20.80
C PRO A 41 -7.48 15.21 -21.56
N TRP A 42 -7.37 14.62 -22.74
CA TRP A 42 -8.51 14.25 -23.59
C TRP A 42 -9.30 13.05 -23.06
N VAL A 43 -8.69 12.26 -22.18
CA VAL A 43 -9.29 11.07 -21.59
C VAL A 43 -9.25 11.15 -20.07
N ALA A 44 -10.42 10.98 -19.45
CA ALA A 44 -10.53 10.94 -18.00
C ALA A 44 -9.62 9.86 -17.42
N TRP A 45 -8.87 10.20 -16.37
CA TRP A 45 -7.92 9.27 -15.74
C TRP A 45 -8.57 7.96 -15.27
N CYS A 46 -9.83 8.04 -14.81
CA CYS A 46 -10.61 6.87 -14.41
C CYS A 46 -10.85 5.87 -15.56
N ARG A 47 -10.92 6.34 -16.82
CA ARG A 47 -11.03 5.46 -17.99
C ARG A 47 -9.70 4.80 -18.31
N ILE A 48 -8.57 5.45 -18.05
CA ILE A 48 -7.23 4.89 -18.28
C ILE A 48 -6.89 3.84 -17.22
N THR A 49 -7.28 4.06 -15.96
CA THR A 49 -7.02 3.11 -14.87
C THR A 49 -7.96 1.90 -14.89
N ALA A 50 -9.04 1.95 -15.67
CA ALA A 50 -9.96 0.82 -15.85
C ALA A 50 -9.27 -0.41 -16.44
N PRO A 51 -9.77 -1.63 -16.15
CA PRO A 51 -9.27 -2.86 -16.75
C PRO A 51 -9.37 -2.84 -18.29
N LYS A 52 -8.48 -3.58 -18.97
CA LYS A 52 -8.44 -3.64 -20.44
C LYS A 52 -9.76 -4.06 -21.07
N GLY A 53 -10.52 -4.94 -20.41
CA GLY A 53 -11.85 -5.37 -20.85
C GLY A 53 -12.90 -4.24 -20.92
N ASN A 54 -12.70 -3.15 -20.17
CA ASN A 54 -13.58 -1.98 -20.17
C ASN A 54 -12.98 -0.80 -20.97
N GLY A 55 -12.02 -1.07 -21.86
CA GLY A 55 -11.39 -0.04 -22.70
C GLY A 55 -10.38 0.85 -21.97
N GLY A 56 -9.86 0.43 -20.82
CA GLY A 56 -8.77 1.10 -20.11
C GLY A 56 -7.39 0.47 -20.32
N LEU A 57 -6.34 1.07 -19.75
CA LEU A 57 -4.96 0.60 -19.88
C LEU A 57 -4.66 -0.59 -18.94
N GLY A 58 -5.53 -0.87 -17.97
CA GLY A 58 -5.36 -1.96 -17.01
C GLY A 58 -4.35 -1.68 -15.90
N THR A 59 -3.96 -0.42 -15.68
CA THR A 59 -2.99 -0.04 -14.64
C THR A 59 -3.55 -0.12 -13.22
N GLY A 60 -4.87 -0.29 -13.08
CA GLY A 60 -5.57 -0.50 -11.82
C GLY A 60 -5.54 0.71 -10.87
N SER A 61 -6.42 0.71 -9.86
CA SER A 61 -6.33 1.70 -8.79
C SER A 61 -5.13 1.38 -7.89
N LEU A 62 -4.32 2.40 -7.60
CA LEU A 62 -3.18 2.26 -6.70
C LEU A 62 -3.62 1.85 -5.28
N ARG A 63 -4.81 2.30 -4.86
CA ARG A 63 -5.42 1.88 -3.59
C ARG A 63 -5.70 0.38 -3.56
N ALA A 64 -6.25 -0.16 -4.65
CA ALA A 64 -6.51 -1.59 -4.79
C ALA A 64 -5.19 -2.39 -4.80
N ALA A 65 -4.17 -1.89 -5.51
CA ALA A 65 -2.84 -2.50 -5.52
C ALA A 65 -2.19 -2.51 -4.12
N ASN A 66 -2.27 -1.41 -3.38
CA ASN A 66 -1.78 -1.32 -2.01
C ASN A 66 -2.45 -2.34 -1.08
N LEU A 67 -3.80 -2.44 -1.15
CA LEU A 67 -4.54 -3.40 -0.35
C LEU A 67 -4.21 -4.86 -0.73
N ALA A 68 -4.10 -5.15 -2.02
CA ALA A 68 -3.73 -6.47 -2.50
C ALA A 68 -2.32 -6.87 -2.07
N LEU A 69 -1.36 -5.93 -2.09
CA LEU A 69 0.01 -6.16 -1.65
C LEU A 69 0.08 -6.42 -0.15
N ILE A 70 -0.60 -5.61 0.67
CA ILE A 70 -0.68 -5.85 2.13
C ILE A 70 -1.34 -7.21 2.41
N SER A 71 -2.40 -7.54 1.68
CA SER A 71 -3.09 -8.83 1.84
C SER A 71 -2.18 -10.01 1.48
N LYS A 72 -1.37 -9.86 0.42
CA LYS A 72 -0.35 -10.85 0.03
C LYS A 72 0.70 -11.03 1.11
N TRP A 73 1.16 -9.95 1.75
CA TRP A 73 2.10 -10.01 2.87
C TRP A 73 1.47 -10.63 4.11
N GLY A 74 0.24 -10.27 4.46
CA GLY A 74 -0.50 -10.87 5.57
C GLY A 74 -0.75 -12.36 5.36
N TRP A 75 -1.04 -12.78 4.13
CA TRP A 75 -1.13 -14.19 3.78
C TRP A 75 0.21 -14.91 3.95
N ARG A 76 1.31 -14.31 3.48
CA ARG A 76 2.66 -14.87 3.63
C ARG A 76 3.09 -14.97 5.10
N PHE A 77 2.66 -14.03 5.95
CA PHE A 77 2.85 -14.10 7.39
C PHE A 77 2.12 -15.30 8.01
N LYS A 78 0.86 -15.54 7.63
CA LYS A 78 0.10 -16.70 8.11
C LYS A 78 0.68 -18.03 7.63
N MET A 79 1.20 -18.09 6.41
CA MET A 79 1.63 -19.35 5.79
C MET A 79 3.07 -19.75 6.16
N ASN A 80 3.95 -18.78 6.45
CA ASN A 80 5.35 -19.02 6.86
C ASN A 80 5.57 -18.70 8.35
N ASN A 81 4.95 -19.48 9.24
CA ASN A 81 5.18 -19.36 10.69
C ASN A 81 6.59 -19.79 11.15
N SER A 82 7.37 -20.43 10.27
CA SER A 82 8.75 -20.89 10.55
C SER A 82 9.83 -19.88 10.17
N ALA A 83 9.47 -18.72 9.61
CA ALA A 83 10.47 -17.73 9.20
C ALA A 83 10.88 -16.84 10.38
N ILE A 84 12.20 -16.62 10.55
CA ILE A 84 12.78 -15.85 11.67
C ILE A 84 12.14 -14.46 11.81
N TRP A 85 11.88 -13.77 10.69
CA TRP A 85 11.22 -12.47 10.71
C TRP A 85 9.78 -12.53 11.27
N ALA A 86 9.04 -13.61 11.00
CA ALA A 86 7.70 -13.81 11.53
C ALA A 86 7.72 -14.13 13.02
N SER A 87 8.72 -14.88 13.49
CA SER A 87 8.94 -15.14 14.92
C SER A 87 9.33 -13.87 15.69
N VAL A 88 10.16 -13.01 15.11
CA VAL A 88 10.52 -11.70 15.72
C VAL A 88 9.29 -10.81 15.82
N ILE A 89 8.48 -10.70 14.77
CA ILE A 89 7.24 -9.91 14.79
C ILE A 89 6.26 -10.47 15.84
N GLN A 90 6.13 -11.80 15.93
CA GLN A 90 5.32 -12.44 16.96
C GLN A 90 5.87 -12.14 18.36
N ALA A 91 7.17 -12.25 18.61
CA ALA A 91 7.76 -11.96 19.91
C ALA A 91 7.48 -10.51 20.36
N ILE A 92 7.66 -9.54 19.45
CA ILE A 92 7.40 -8.12 19.74
C ILE A 92 5.91 -7.87 20.04
N HIS A 93 5.00 -8.39 19.22
CA HIS A 93 3.56 -8.18 19.42
C HIS A 93 2.97 -9.01 20.57
N SER A 94 3.53 -10.19 20.87
CA SER A 94 3.10 -11.02 22.00
C SER A 94 3.57 -10.45 23.33
N SER A 95 4.78 -9.87 23.38
CA SER A 95 5.34 -9.26 24.58
C SER A 95 4.52 -8.05 25.06
N ASN A 96 4.04 -7.22 24.14
CA ASN A 96 3.15 -6.10 24.51
C ASN A 96 1.80 -6.56 25.06
N ARG A 97 1.31 -7.74 24.65
CA ARG A 97 0.04 -8.28 25.17
C ARG A 97 0.19 -8.80 26.61
N ILE A 98 1.37 -9.29 26.99
CA ILE A 98 1.64 -9.76 28.36
C ILE A 98 1.74 -8.59 29.35
N HIS A 99 2.22 -7.42 28.89
CA HIS A 99 2.35 -6.23 29.74
C HIS A 99 1.00 -5.55 30.05
N ASP A 100 -0.01 -5.69 29.20
CA ASP A 100 -1.39 -5.25 29.49
C ASP A 100 -2.09 -6.19 30.49
N ILE A 101 -1.93 -7.50 30.33
CA ILE A 101 -2.53 -8.49 31.26
C ILE A 101 -1.93 -8.37 32.67
N SER A 102 -0.67 -7.93 32.78
CA SER A 102 -0.03 -7.66 34.08
C SER A 102 -0.49 -6.35 34.73
N ASN A 103 -1.01 -5.37 33.98
CA ASN A 103 -1.51 -4.10 34.52
C ASN A 103 -3.00 -4.16 34.89
N ASP A 104 -3.78 -5.04 34.25
CA ASP A 104 -5.20 -5.25 34.57
C ASP A 104 -5.45 -6.28 35.69
N GLY A 105 -4.38 -6.71 36.38
CA GLY A 105 -4.38 -7.96 37.14
C GLY A 105 -3.83 -7.93 38.56
N ILE A 106 -3.75 -6.78 39.25
CA ILE A 106 -3.63 -6.73 40.72
C ILE A 106 -4.28 -5.43 41.23
N ASP A 107 -5.59 -5.48 41.46
CA ASP A 107 -6.29 -4.54 42.34
C ASP A 107 -7.29 -5.37 43.18
N PHE A 108 -6.75 -6.00 44.23
CA PHE A 108 -7.48 -6.57 45.35
C PHE A 108 -6.87 -6.02 46.64
#